data_AF-A0A2V9QUC8-F1
#
_entry.id   AF-A0A2V9QUC8-F1
#
_cell.length_a   1.000
_cell.length_b   1.000
_cell.length_c   1.000
_cell.angle_alpha   90.00
_cell.angle_beta   90.00
_cell.angle_gamma   90.00
#
_symmetry.space_group_name_H-M   'P 1'
#
loop_
_entity.id
_entity.type
_entity.pdbx_description
1 polymer ?
#
loop_
_entity_poly.entity_id
_entity_poly.type
_entity_poly.pdbx_seq_one_letter_code
_entity_poly.pdbx_strand_id
1 'polypeptide(L)' 'DQRKGGMSYQSAQDPRLHFGLGQHTKVDSIEIVWPSGDVTKLRNINADQIIAIKEATGIVERPFPRIQKT' A
#
# COMPACT_ATOMS: atom_id res chain seq x y z
N ASP A 1 -0.35 12.49 1.94
CA ASP A 1 0.14 12.76 0.58
C ASP A 1 -0.70 11.94 -0.41
N GLN A 2 -1.59 12.60 -1.16
CA GLN A 2 -2.53 11.96 -2.07
C GLN A 2 -1.93 12.02 -3.49
N ARG A 3 -1.58 10.88 -4.09
CA ARG A 3 -1.02 10.87 -5.45
C ARG A 3 -2.10 11.11 -6.50
N LYS A 4 -2.06 12.27 -7.16
CA LYS A 4 -2.68 12.49 -8.46
C LYS A 4 -1.68 12.08 -9.54
N GLY A 5 -1.95 10.97 -10.23
CA GLY A 5 -1.12 10.53 -11.37
C GLY A 5 -1.39 11.40 -12.60
N GLY A 6 -0.36 12.09 -13.09
CA GLY A 6 -0.36 12.71 -14.43
C GLY A 6 0.01 11.66 -15.47
N MET A 7 -0.85 11.47 -16.48
CA MET A 7 -0.63 10.50 -17.55
C MET A 7 0.10 11.15 -18.73
N SER A 8 1.30 10.66 -19.05
CA SER A 8 1.91 10.83 -20.38
C SER A 8 1.95 9.48 -21.09
N TYR A 9 1.76 9.48 -22.41
CA TYR A 9 1.73 8.27 -23.25
C TYR A 9 2.96 7.38 -22.97
N GLN A 10 2.72 6.10 -22.68
CA GLN A 10 3.72 5.08 -22.28
C GLN A 10 4.43 5.24 -20.92
N SER A 11 4.04 6.21 -20.09
CA SER A 11 4.58 6.32 -18.71
C SER A 11 3.69 5.54 -17.73
N ALA A 12 4.01 4.27 -17.47
CA ALA A 12 3.37 3.51 -16.41
C ALA A 12 3.98 3.90 -15.06
N GLN A 13 3.32 4.81 -14.34
CA GLN A 13 3.66 5.05 -12.94
C GLN A 13 3.21 3.85 -12.13
N ASP A 14 4.12 3.23 -11.38
CA ASP A 14 3.73 2.18 -10.44
C ASP A 14 2.82 2.80 -9.36
N PRO A 15 1.55 2.37 -9.24
CA PRO A 15 0.59 3.00 -8.33
C PRO A 15 0.89 2.70 -6.85
N ARG A 16 2.01 2.01 -6.54
CA ARG A 16 2.43 1.74 -5.17
C ARG A 16 2.72 3.02 -4.40
N LEU A 17 2.12 3.10 -3.21
CA LEU A 17 2.47 4.05 -2.19
C LEU A 17 3.59 3.45 -1.33
N HIS A 18 4.73 4.15 -1.27
CA HIS A 18 5.84 3.80 -0.40
C HIS A 18 5.86 4.78 0.77
N PHE A 19 5.87 4.25 1.99
CA PHE A 19 5.96 5.04 3.22
C PHE A 19 7.29 4.72 3.91
N GLY A 20 8.14 5.73 4.08
CA GLY A 20 9.40 5.57 4.81
C GLY A 20 9.16 5.63 6.31
N LEU A 21 9.57 4.59 7.04
CA LEU A 21 9.40 4.47 8.50
C LEU A 21 10.72 4.67 9.26
N GLY A 22 11.82 5.02 8.58
CA GLY A 22 13.13 5.13 9.20
C GLY A 22 13.59 3.79 9.79
N GLN A 23 13.93 3.78 11.08
CA GLN A 23 14.38 2.57 11.80
C GLN A 23 13.21 1.79 12.44
N HIS A 24 11.97 2.25 12.29
CA HIS A 24 10.82 1.57 12.89
C HIS A 24 10.48 0.30 12.11
N THR A 25 10.47 -0.83 12.80
CA THR A 25 10.16 -2.15 12.21
C THR A 25 8.66 -2.45 12.15
N LYS A 26 7.83 -1.56 12.69
CA LYS A 26 6.38 -1.71 12.77
C LYS A 26 5.66 -0.38 12.54
N VAL A 27 4.49 -0.50 11.90
CA VAL A 27 3.50 0.54 11.74
C VAL A 27 2.41 0.35 12.79
N ASP A 28 2.17 1.37 13.60
CA ASP A 28 1.14 1.34 14.64
C ASP A 28 -0.27 1.24 14.04
N SER A 29 -0.55 2.07 13.03
CA SER A 29 -1.83 2.04 12.32
C SER A 29 -1.74 2.52 10.88
N ILE A 30 -2.58 1.92 10.03
CA ILE A 30 -2.84 2.35 8.66
C ILE A 30 -4.34 2.60 8.56
N GLU A 31 -4.74 3.80 8.18
CA GLU A 31 -6.13 4.16 7.93
C GLU A 31 -6.31 4.50 6.45
N ILE A 32 -7.25 3.83 5.80
CA ILE A 32 -7.59 4.01 4.39
C ILE A 32 -9.04 4.45 4.33
N VAL A 33 -9.25 5.65 3.81
CA VAL A 33 -10.58 6.19 3.50
C VAL A 33 -10.85 5.93 2.03
N TRP A 34 -11.85 5.10 1.74
CA TRP A 34 -12.22 4.71 0.39
C TRP A 34 -13.16 5.74 -0.26
N PRO A 35 -13.22 5.78 -1.61
CA PRO A 35 -14.15 6.66 -2.32
C PRO A 35 -15.63 6.40 -2.01
N SER A 36 -16.00 5.18 -1.59
CA SER A 36 -17.36 4.84 -1.12
C SER A 36 -17.73 5.52 0.20
N GLY A 37 -16.73 6.01 0.95
CA GLY A 37 -16.88 6.47 2.33
C GLY A 37 -16.49 5.41 3.37
N ASP A 38 -16.24 4.16 2.97
CA ASP A 38 -15.77 3.12 3.88
C ASP A 38 -14.38 3.44 4.44
N VAL A 39 -14.11 2.98 5.66
CA VAL A 39 -12.81 3.16 6.30
C VAL A 39 -12.23 1.81 6.71
N THR A 40 -11.04 1.50 6.20
CA THR A 40 -10.26 0.33 6.63
C THR A 40 -9.17 0.77 7.59
N LYS A 41 -9.15 0.17 8.78
CA LYS A 41 -8.12 0.41 9.81
C LYS A 41 -7.33 -0.88 10.05
N LEU A 42 -6.03 -0.82 9.82
CA LEU A 42 -5.08 -1.89 10.12
C LEU A 42 -4.17 -1.43 11.25
N ARG A 43 -3.70 -2.34 12.10
CA ARG A 43 -2.82 -2.03 13.24
C ARG A 43 -1.69 -3.05 13.36
N ASN A 44 -0.57 -2.64 13.97
CA ASN A 44 0.57 -3.51 14.27
C ASN A 44 1.07 -4.27 13.02
N ILE A 45 1.27 -3.53 11.93
CA ILE A 45 1.73 -4.08 10.65
C ILE A 45 3.26 -4.03 10.61
N ASN A 46 3.92 -5.12 10.24
CA ASN A 46 5.38 -5.11 10.09
C ASN A 46 5.79 -4.17 8.95
N ALA A 47 6.93 -3.50 9.10
CA ALA A 47 7.54 -2.70 8.05
C ALA A 47 8.12 -3.58 6.91
N ASP A 48 8.64 -2.93 5.87
CA ASP A 48 9.41 -3.57 4.78
C ASP A 48 8.69 -4.68 3.99
N GLN A 49 7.37 -4.54 3.83
CA GLN A 49 6.55 -5.46 3.04
C GLN A 49 5.64 -4.74 2.06
N ILE A 50 5.18 -5.48 1.06
CA ILE A 50 4.14 -5.05 0.13
C ILE A 50 2.84 -5.73 0.57
N ILE A 51 1.86 -4.92 0.98
CA ILE A 51 0.52 -5.37 1.34
C ILE A 51 -0.47 -4.98 0.25
N ALA A 52 -1.33 -5.91 -0.16
CA ALA A 52 -2.46 -5.61 -1.04
C ALA A 52 -3.71 -5.51 -0.18
N ILE A 53 -4.46 -4.41 -0.34
CA ILE A 53 -5.67 -4.15 0.43
C ILE A 53 -6.81 -3.94 -0.56
N LYS A 54 -7.89 -4.67 -0.37
CA LYS A 54 -9.13 -4.54 -1.14
C LYS A 54 -10.21 -3.94 -0.25
N GLU A 55 -10.90 -2.94 -0.77
CA GLU A 55 -12.08 -2.34 -0.14
C GLU A 55 -13.08 -3.41 0.33
N ALA A 56 -13.70 -3.18 1.49
CA ALA A 56 -14.59 -4.09 2.23
C ALA A 56 -14.01 -5.45 2.64
N THR A 57 -12.84 -5.85 2.12
CA THR A 57 -12.22 -7.17 2.39
C THR A 57 -11.02 -7.06 3.33
N GLY A 58 -10.27 -5.95 3.27
CA GLY A 58 -9.04 -5.77 4.03
C GLY A 58 -7.83 -6.33 3.28
N ILE A 59 -6.87 -6.91 4.01
CA ILE A 59 -5.65 -7.47 3.43
C ILE A 59 -6.02 -8.70 2.60
N VAL A 60 -5.61 -8.71 1.33
CA VAL A 60 -5.85 -9.82 0.41
C VAL A 60 -4.53 -10.39 -0.09
N GLU A 61 -4.49 -11.71 -0.29
CA GLU A 61 -3.38 -12.32 -1.01
C GLU A 61 -3.47 -11.93 -2.48
N ARG A 62 -2.55 -11.07 -2.93
CA ARG A 62 -2.22 -10.95 -4.35
C ARG A 62 -0.88 -11.65 -4.56
N PRO A 63 -0.81 -12.68 -5.42
CA PRO A 63 0.47 -13.22 -5.85
C PRO A 63 1.17 -12.14 -6.67
N PHE A 64 2.00 -11.34 -6.00
CA PHE A 64 2.96 -10.50 -6.67
C PHE A 64 4.22 -11.34 -6.89
N PRO A 65 4.86 -11.27 -8.07
CA PRO A 65 6.16 -11.89 -8.24
C PRO A 65 7.11 -11.27 -7.21
N ARG A 66 7.45 -12.05 -6.18
CA ARG A 66 8.52 -11.70 -5.26
C ARG A 66 9.80 -11.79 -6.08
N ILE A 67 10.35 -10.63 -6.45
CA ILE A 67 11.71 -10.60 -7.00
C ILE A 67 12.60 -11.04 -5.84
N GLN A 68 13.12 -12.27 -5.94
CA GLN A 68 14.04 -12.79 -4.94
C GLN A 68 15.26 -11.87 -4.92
N LYS A 69 15.58 -11.30 -3.75
CA LYS A 69 16.83 -10.57 -3.57
C LYS A 69 17.96 -11.60 -3.58
N THR A 70 18.80 -11.55 -4.61
CA THR A 70 20.11 -12.20 -4.63
C THR A 70 21.06 -11.48 -3.68
#